data_AF-A0A818LIJ2-F1
#
_entry.id   AF-A0A818LIJ2-F1
#
_cell.length_a   1.000
_cell.length_b   1.000
_cell.length_c   1.000
_cell.angle_alpha   90.00
_cell.angle_beta   90.00
_cell.angle_gamma   90.00
#
_symmetry.space_group_name_H-M   'P 1'
#
loop_
_entity.id
_entity.type
_entity.pdbx_description
1 polymer ?
#
loop_
_entity_poly.entity_id
_entity_poly.type
_entity_poly.pdbx_seq_one_letter_code
_entity_poly.pdbx_strand_id
1 'polypeptide(L)'
;MLTTILCPRCVRFINHFSVAVLQIRYISTTNETLPTPLDDDNDINDNINRNISRLPDDVYRHFKGLPPLEIKEQYHTRTKLRALWGKYGRKTDIDPKLCWPTQDEMDEIIDDERVYNMELSEKIKIVKERREAEQKEADQIQAKVEKNLKNMPKMIDDYHKRTIERERAKKAEIKVKNDLAEQARDFYGFSVDPDDERMQFMLLQLEEAQKVEDKKARKAAKKLEAHQQLQKLMGMASTTEDTSEGGTAPTVDPLAPIPEPKDKETDMKLFAKLVSERSKLAKAASRIAEEQAAVQLKGQKKK
;
A
#
# COMPACT_ATOMS: atom_id res chain seq x y z
N MET A 1 -4.05 38.62 0.06
CA MET A 1 -3.10 39.63 -0.44
C MET A 1 -1.76 38.93 -0.65
N LEU A 2 -1.52 38.48 -1.89
CA LEU A 2 -0.35 37.71 -2.29
C LEU A 2 0.71 38.67 -2.81
N THR A 3 1.79 38.88 -2.05
CA THR A 3 2.95 39.66 -2.51
C THR A 3 3.95 38.73 -3.20
N THR A 4 4.00 38.87 -4.51
CA THR A 4 4.95 38.28 -5.45
C THR A 4 6.36 38.83 -5.22
N ILE A 5 7.33 37.96 -4.95
CA ILE A 5 8.76 38.26 -5.00
C ILE A 5 9.26 37.80 -6.38
N LEU A 6 9.27 38.72 -7.35
CA LEU A 6 9.92 38.53 -8.64
C LEU A 6 11.43 38.79 -8.50
N CYS A 7 12.24 37.79 -8.86
CA CYS A 7 13.68 37.89 -8.97
C CYS A 7 14.06 38.65 -10.26
N PRO A 8 14.85 39.74 -10.18
CA PRO A 8 15.27 40.50 -11.35
C PRO A 8 16.56 39.89 -11.93
N ARG A 9 16.44 38.75 -12.63
CA ARG A 9 17.62 38.18 -13.33
C ARG A 9 17.34 37.46 -14.65
N CYS A 10 16.14 37.60 -15.20
CA CYS A 10 15.74 36.93 -16.44
C CYS A 10 15.15 37.89 -17.47
N VAL A 11 15.89 38.93 -17.89
CA VAL A 11 15.61 39.63 -19.15
C VAL A 11 16.95 40.08 -19.76
N ARG A 12 17.49 39.27 -20.67
CA ARG A 12 18.32 39.67 -21.82
C ARG A 12 18.85 38.42 -22.51
N PHE A 13 17.98 37.82 -23.29
CA PHE A 13 18.38 36.93 -24.38
C PHE A 13 17.41 37.22 -25.50
N ILE A 14 17.85 37.97 -26.50
CA ILE A 14 17.34 38.01 -27.88
C ILE A 14 18.31 38.93 -28.66
N ASN A 15 18.85 38.38 -29.74
CA ASN A 15 19.44 39.01 -30.92
C ASN A 15 20.80 39.71 -30.83
N HIS A 16 21.85 38.97 -31.23
CA HIS A 16 22.70 39.44 -32.34
C HIS A 16 23.48 38.27 -32.97
N PHE A 17 22.84 37.58 -33.92
CA PHE A 17 23.54 36.84 -34.96
C PHE A 17 24.02 37.89 -35.97
N SER A 18 25.33 38.15 -36.03
CA SER A 18 25.94 38.84 -37.17
C SER A 18 27.20 38.08 -37.57
N VAL A 19 27.09 37.51 -38.76
CA VAL A 19 28.12 36.80 -39.51
C VAL A 19 29.24 37.79 -39.81
N ALA A 20 30.45 37.54 -39.31
CA ALA A 20 31.66 38.23 -39.74
C ALA A 20 32.61 37.21 -40.37
N VAL A 21 32.58 37.26 -41.70
CA VAL A 21 33.39 36.55 -42.67
C VAL A 21 34.86 37.02 -42.59
N LEU A 22 35.76 36.03 -42.68
CA LEU A 22 37.13 36.04 -43.22
C LEU A 22 37.90 37.38 -43.25
N GLN A 23 39.05 37.40 -42.57
CA GLN A 23 40.30 37.88 -43.17
C GLN A 23 41.51 37.35 -42.39
N ILE A 24 42.08 36.25 -42.89
CA ILE A 24 43.45 35.82 -42.56
C ILE A 24 44.36 36.78 -43.32
N ARG A 25 44.96 37.74 -42.61
CA ARG A 25 46.09 38.52 -43.14
C ARG A 25 47.36 37.69 -43.00
N TYR A 26 47.81 37.22 -44.16
CA TYR A 26 49.15 36.71 -44.40
C TYR A 26 50.15 37.85 -44.13
N ILE A 27 50.96 37.74 -43.08
CA ILE A 27 52.12 38.61 -42.88
C ILE A 27 53.32 37.86 -43.46
N SER A 28 53.71 38.25 -44.68
CA SER A 28 55.02 37.91 -45.23
C SER A 28 56.06 38.84 -44.61
N THR A 29 56.79 38.38 -43.61
CA THR A 29 58.03 39.02 -43.18
C THR A 29 59.16 38.51 -44.05
N THR A 30 59.73 39.44 -44.80
CA THR A 30 60.98 39.35 -45.56
C THR A 30 62.13 38.89 -44.66
N ASN A 31 62.88 37.89 -45.13
CA ASN A 31 64.20 37.55 -44.60
C ASN A 31 65.18 38.67 -44.97
N GLU A 32 65.37 39.63 -44.08
CA GLU A 32 66.56 40.50 -44.09
C GLU A 32 67.60 39.89 -43.14
N THR A 33 68.61 39.27 -43.74
CA THR A 33 69.84 38.85 -43.09
C THR A 33 70.65 40.09 -42.71
N LEU A 34 70.61 40.46 -41.43
CA LEU A 34 71.58 41.36 -40.81
C LEU A 34 72.84 40.56 -40.40
N PRO A 35 74.06 41.05 -40.68
CA PRO A 35 75.28 40.39 -40.25
C PRO A 35 75.46 40.56 -38.75
N THR A 36 75.73 39.45 -38.07
CA THR A 36 76.09 39.37 -36.64
C THR A 36 77.38 40.13 -36.36
N PRO A 37 77.39 41.11 -35.45
CA PRO A 37 78.61 41.58 -34.82
C PRO A 37 79.24 40.43 -34.00
N LEU A 38 80.54 40.23 -34.17
CA LEU A 38 81.36 39.40 -33.30
C LEU A 38 81.50 40.14 -31.97
N ASP A 39 80.58 39.89 -31.04
CA ASP A 39 80.70 40.33 -29.65
C ASP A 39 80.98 39.11 -28.77
N ASP A 40 82.24 38.99 -28.36
CA ASP A 40 82.75 38.12 -27.29
C ASP A 40 82.22 38.60 -25.92
N ASP A 41 80.92 38.47 -25.65
CA ASP A 41 80.27 38.84 -24.37
C ASP A 41 79.42 37.70 -23.76
N ASN A 42 79.84 36.44 -23.95
CA ASN A 42 79.08 35.28 -23.46
C ASN A 42 79.25 34.93 -21.97
N ASP A 43 80.04 35.67 -21.18
CA ASP A 43 80.36 35.23 -19.81
C ASP A 43 79.74 36.06 -18.66
N ILE A 44 78.97 37.12 -18.95
CA ILE A 44 78.47 38.03 -17.89
C ILE A 44 77.03 37.74 -17.45
N ASN A 45 76.19 37.10 -18.29
CA ASN A 45 74.77 36.84 -17.96
C ASN A 45 74.48 35.48 -17.29
N ASP A 46 75.50 34.67 -17.06
CA ASP A 46 75.34 33.36 -16.42
C ASP A 46 75.04 33.44 -14.91
N ASN A 47 75.19 34.61 -14.28
CA ASN A 47 75.04 34.77 -12.83
C ASN A 47 73.62 35.15 -12.36
N ILE A 48 72.73 35.63 -13.23
CA ILE A 48 71.39 36.10 -12.82
C ILE A 48 70.38 34.94 -12.68
N ASN A 49 70.62 33.81 -13.35
CA ASN A 49 69.76 32.62 -13.32
C ASN A 49 70.35 31.42 -12.55
N ARG A 50 71.32 31.64 -11.65
CA ARG A 50 71.87 30.55 -10.84
C ARG A 50 70.91 30.19 -9.71
N ASN A 51 70.61 28.91 -9.56
CA ASN A 51 69.81 28.38 -8.46
C ASN A 51 70.56 28.58 -7.12
N ILE A 52 70.30 29.72 -6.44
CA ILE A 52 70.91 30.06 -5.15
C ILE A 52 70.51 29.07 -4.06
N SER A 53 69.29 28.52 -4.14
CA SER A 53 68.75 27.58 -3.14
C SER A 53 69.43 26.22 -3.14
N ARG A 54 70.27 25.91 -4.13
CA ARG A 54 70.94 24.60 -4.32
C ARG A 54 69.97 23.40 -4.28
N LEU A 55 68.67 23.66 -4.45
CA LEU A 55 67.65 22.63 -4.56
C LEU A 55 67.89 21.83 -5.84
N PRO A 56 67.56 20.52 -5.86
CA PRO A 56 67.49 19.78 -7.10
C PRO A 56 66.61 20.50 -8.12
N ASP A 57 67.01 20.48 -9.39
CA ASP A 57 66.39 21.27 -10.45
C ASP A 57 64.87 21.04 -10.56
N ASP A 58 64.43 19.79 -10.44
CA ASP A 58 63.01 19.41 -10.38
C ASP A 58 62.23 20.16 -9.28
N VAL A 59 62.81 20.24 -8.08
CA VAL A 59 62.18 20.87 -6.90
C VAL A 59 62.17 22.38 -7.06
N TYR A 60 63.26 22.95 -7.58
CA TYR A 60 63.36 24.37 -7.86
C TYR A 60 62.33 24.82 -8.92
N ARG A 61 62.19 24.06 -10.00
CA ARG A 61 61.27 24.39 -11.10
C ARG A 61 59.82 24.15 -10.71
N HIS A 62 59.55 23.13 -9.89
CA HIS A 62 58.24 22.98 -9.26
C HIS A 62 57.86 24.19 -8.39
N PHE A 63 58.77 24.67 -7.54
CA PHE A 63 58.55 25.86 -6.72
C PHE A 63 58.33 27.13 -7.55
N LYS A 64 59.02 27.24 -8.70
CA LYS A 64 58.84 28.34 -9.66
C LYS A 64 57.62 28.19 -10.58
N GLY A 65 56.85 27.11 -10.47
CA GLY A 65 55.70 26.84 -11.35
C GLY A 65 56.10 26.61 -12.81
N LEU A 66 57.33 26.16 -13.05
CA LEU A 66 57.84 25.75 -14.36
C LEU A 66 57.68 24.24 -14.55
N PRO A 67 57.45 23.77 -15.78
CA PRO A 67 57.32 22.34 -16.07
C PRO A 67 58.64 21.61 -15.82
N PRO A 68 58.70 20.30 -15.55
CA PRO A 68 59.96 19.52 -15.49
C PRO A 68 60.81 19.60 -16.77
N LEU A 69 62.14 19.43 -16.69
CA LEU A 69 63.06 19.63 -17.82
C LEU A 69 62.95 18.41 -18.72
N GLU A 70 63.01 17.26 -18.08
CA GLU A 70 62.80 15.97 -18.67
C GLU A 70 61.57 15.33 -18.02
N ILE A 71 60.63 14.91 -18.87
CA ILE A 71 59.54 14.07 -18.41
C ILE A 71 60.15 12.68 -18.21
N LYS A 72 60.46 12.31 -16.96
CA LYS A 72 61.00 10.97 -16.66
C LYS A 72 60.09 9.90 -17.25
N GLU A 73 60.66 8.81 -17.75
CA GLU A 73 59.93 7.72 -18.44
C GLU A 73 58.73 7.18 -17.64
N GLN A 74 58.85 7.19 -16.31
CA GLN A 74 57.78 6.80 -15.36
C GLN A 74 56.51 7.68 -15.43
N TYR A 75 56.59 8.83 -16.09
CA TYR A 75 55.49 9.78 -16.32
C TYR A 75 54.91 9.73 -17.74
N HIS A 76 55.33 8.79 -18.59
CA HIS A 76 54.83 8.66 -19.96
C HIS A 76 53.42 8.05 -20.09
N THR A 77 52.72 7.77 -18.99
CA THR A 77 51.32 7.38 -19.10
C THR A 77 50.47 8.57 -19.56
N ARG A 78 49.51 8.33 -20.46
CA ARG A 78 48.60 9.36 -21.01
C ARG A 78 48.00 10.22 -19.90
N THR A 79 47.50 9.61 -18.83
CA THR A 79 46.89 10.31 -17.67
C THR A 79 47.84 11.29 -17.00
N LYS A 80 49.12 10.93 -16.79
CA LYS A 80 50.11 11.79 -16.14
C LYS A 80 50.52 12.95 -17.06
N LEU A 81 50.63 12.70 -18.36
CA LEU A 81 50.89 13.73 -19.36
C LEU A 81 49.73 14.73 -19.47
N ARG A 82 48.47 14.25 -19.45
CA ARG A 82 47.27 15.11 -19.39
C ARG A 82 47.28 16.00 -18.15
N ALA A 83 47.63 15.44 -16.99
CA ALA A 83 47.74 16.19 -15.74
C ALA A 83 48.86 17.23 -15.77
N LEU A 84 49.99 16.93 -16.43
CA LEU A 84 51.10 17.85 -16.58
C LEU A 84 50.73 19.03 -17.50
N TRP A 85 50.12 18.73 -18.64
CA TRP A 85 49.58 19.74 -19.55
C TRP A 85 48.52 20.61 -18.88
N GLY A 86 47.64 20.03 -18.05
CA GLY A 86 46.65 20.80 -17.28
C GLY A 86 47.28 21.78 -16.27
N LYS A 87 48.47 21.47 -15.72
CA LYS A 87 49.16 22.32 -14.75
C LYS A 87 50.01 23.42 -15.38
N TYR A 88 50.73 23.09 -16.45
CA TYR A 88 51.74 23.97 -17.04
C TYR A 88 51.35 24.52 -18.42
N GLY A 89 50.31 23.95 -19.05
CA GLY A 89 49.79 24.35 -20.35
C GLY A 89 50.86 24.25 -21.45
N ARG A 90 50.86 25.23 -22.36
CA ARG A 90 51.78 25.29 -23.50
C ARG A 90 53.26 25.41 -23.14
N LYS A 91 53.60 25.62 -21.87
CA LYS A 91 54.99 25.61 -21.41
C LYS A 91 55.61 24.22 -21.45
N THR A 92 54.79 23.17 -21.34
CA THR A 92 55.23 21.80 -21.62
C THR A 92 55.17 21.57 -23.12
N ASP A 93 56.19 20.98 -23.71
CA ASP A 93 56.19 20.59 -25.14
C ASP A 93 55.39 19.30 -25.39
N ILE A 94 54.23 19.15 -24.72
CA ILE A 94 53.34 17.99 -24.88
C ILE A 94 52.28 18.33 -25.94
N ASP A 95 51.98 17.39 -26.82
CA ASP A 95 50.91 17.55 -27.80
C ASP A 95 49.53 17.68 -27.12
N PRO A 96 48.76 18.77 -27.39
CA PRO A 96 47.43 18.96 -26.78
C PRO A 96 46.40 17.92 -27.25
N LYS A 97 46.66 17.22 -28.36
CA LYS A 97 45.81 16.11 -28.84
C LYS A 97 45.71 14.97 -27.82
N LEU A 98 46.74 14.81 -27.00
CA LEU A 98 46.79 13.79 -25.95
C LEU A 98 45.71 13.99 -24.86
N CYS A 99 45.24 15.23 -24.68
CA CYS A 99 44.19 15.57 -23.73
C CYS A 99 42.83 14.99 -24.09
N TRP A 100 42.61 14.70 -25.37
CA TRP A 100 41.39 14.08 -25.82
C TRP A 100 41.49 12.55 -25.70
N PRO A 101 40.36 11.88 -25.43
CA PRO A 101 40.30 10.42 -25.46
C PRO A 101 40.65 9.86 -26.85
N THR A 102 41.16 8.63 -26.88
CA THR A 102 41.27 7.88 -28.15
C THR A 102 39.89 7.47 -28.64
N GLN A 103 39.82 6.99 -29.88
CA GLN A 103 38.57 6.47 -30.42
C GLN A 103 38.05 5.28 -29.61
N ASP A 104 38.94 4.37 -29.19
CA ASP A 104 38.58 3.24 -28.33
C ASP A 104 38.07 3.72 -26.96
N GLU A 105 38.75 4.67 -26.31
CA GLU A 105 38.30 5.28 -25.04
C GLU A 105 36.94 5.99 -25.21
N MET A 106 36.67 6.57 -26.39
CA MET A 106 35.38 7.22 -26.69
C MET A 106 34.24 6.21 -26.85
N ASP A 107 34.49 5.11 -27.55
CA ASP A 107 33.49 4.06 -27.73
C ASP A 107 33.12 3.41 -26.38
N GLU A 108 34.11 3.18 -25.50
CA GLU A 108 33.88 2.74 -24.11
C GLU A 108 33.00 3.72 -23.33
N ILE A 109 33.29 5.03 -23.40
CA ILE A 109 32.49 6.07 -22.71
C ILE A 109 31.06 6.09 -23.24
N ILE A 110 30.87 5.98 -24.56
CA ILE A 110 29.55 5.97 -25.18
C ILE A 110 28.75 4.73 -24.77
N ASP A 111 29.39 3.57 -24.71
CA ASP A 111 28.73 2.33 -24.31
C ASP A 111 28.39 2.35 -22.81
N ASP A 112 29.28 2.85 -21.95
CA ASP A 112 28.99 3.08 -20.54
C ASP A 112 27.81 4.04 -20.36
N GLU A 113 27.78 5.16 -21.09
CA GLU A 113 26.66 6.10 -21.04
C GLU A 113 25.35 5.45 -21.47
N ARG A 114 25.35 4.62 -22.51
CA ARG A 114 24.15 3.90 -22.96
C ARG A 114 23.66 2.86 -21.95
N VAL A 115 24.58 2.18 -21.26
CA VAL A 115 24.25 1.14 -20.29
C VAL A 115 23.73 1.75 -18.99
N TYR A 116 24.39 2.79 -18.48
CA TYR A 116 24.10 3.36 -17.17
C TYR A 116 23.09 4.51 -17.20
N ASN A 117 23.02 5.26 -18.31
CA ASN A 117 22.13 6.40 -18.44
C ASN A 117 21.00 6.15 -19.44
N MET A 118 19.79 5.96 -18.92
CA MET A 118 18.58 5.95 -19.74
C MET A 118 18.31 7.32 -20.38
N GLU A 119 17.62 7.30 -21.52
CA GLU A 119 17.18 8.51 -22.21
C GLU A 119 16.18 9.29 -21.34
N LEU A 120 16.16 10.62 -21.47
CA LEU A 120 15.22 11.45 -20.72
C LEU A 120 13.76 11.10 -21.02
N SER A 121 13.44 10.75 -22.27
CA SER A 121 12.08 10.38 -22.66
C SER A 121 11.60 9.11 -21.95
N GLU A 122 12.48 8.13 -21.78
CA GLU A 122 12.21 6.88 -21.05
C GLU A 122 11.98 7.15 -19.56
N LYS A 123 12.83 7.97 -18.94
CA LYS A 123 12.65 8.39 -17.53
C LYS A 123 11.28 9.05 -17.32
N ILE A 124 10.86 9.90 -18.25
CA ILE A 124 9.55 10.55 -18.18
C ILE A 124 8.41 9.53 -18.29
N LYS A 125 8.51 8.54 -19.19
CA LYS A 125 7.51 7.47 -19.33
C LYS A 125 7.38 6.65 -18.04
N ILE A 126 8.50 6.20 -17.47
CA ILE A 126 8.53 5.45 -16.21
C ILE A 126 7.86 6.23 -15.08
N VAL A 127 8.18 7.52 -14.95
CA VAL A 127 7.58 8.38 -13.91
C VAL A 127 6.08 8.55 -14.12
N LYS A 128 5.61 8.70 -15.38
CA LYS A 128 4.18 8.79 -15.69
C LYS A 128 3.44 7.50 -15.35
N GLU A 129 3.97 6.36 -15.79
CA GLU A 129 3.39 5.04 -15.51
C GLU A 129 3.31 4.77 -14.01
N ARG A 130 4.36 5.13 -13.26
CA ARG A 130 4.37 5.00 -11.79
C ARG A 130 3.27 5.85 -11.15
N ARG A 131 3.13 7.11 -11.57
CA ARG A 131 2.09 8.01 -11.05
C ARG A 131 0.68 7.52 -11.37
N GLU A 132 0.47 6.99 -12.58
CA GLU A 132 -0.82 6.41 -12.96
C GLU A 132 -1.16 5.16 -12.16
N ALA A 133 -0.16 4.30 -11.87
CA ALA A 133 -0.34 3.14 -11.01
C ALA A 133 -0.69 3.55 -9.56
N GLU A 134 0.08 4.49 -8.98
CA GLU A 134 -0.18 5.05 -7.64
C GLU A 134 -1.59 5.66 -7.55
N GLN A 135 -2.03 6.40 -8.56
CA GLN A 135 -3.38 6.97 -8.63
C GLN A 135 -4.46 5.89 -8.68
N LYS A 136 -4.31 4.88 -9.54
CA LYS A 136 -5.25 3.76 -9.64
C LYS A 136 -5.37 2.99 -8.31
N GLU A 137 -4.26 2.80 -7.60
CA GLU A 137 -4.28 2.17 -6.28
C GLU A 137 -5.01 3.04 -5.25
N ALA A 138 -4.74 4.34 -5.23
CA ALA A 138 -5.43 5.29 -4.35
C ALA A 138 -6.94 5.29 -4.61
N ASP A 139 -7.37 5.33 -5.87
CA ASP A 139 -8.78 5.31 -6.27
C ASP A 139 -9.46 3.99 -5.84
N GLN A 140 -8.77 2.85 -5.98
CA GLN A 140 -9.28 1.56 -5.51
C GLN A 140 -9.46 1.51 -4.00
N ILE A 141 -8.52 2.08 -3.24
CA ILE A 141 -8.60 2.16 -1.79
C ILE A 141 -9.79 3.05 -1.40
N GLN A 142 -9.92 4.24 -2.01
CA GLN A 142 -11.03 5.15 -1.76
C GLN A 142 -12.38 4.47 -2.06
N ALA A 143 -12.52 3.81 -3.21
CA ALA A 143 -13.75 3.10 -3.58
C ALA A 143 -14.10 1.97 -2.60
N LYS A 144 -13.10 1.26 -2.04
CA LYS A 144 -13.32 0.25 -0.99
C LYS A 144 -13.77 0.90 0.32
N VAL A 145 -13.12 1.98 0.74
CA VAL A 145 -13.47 2.73 1.95
C VAL A 145 -14.90 3.26 1.85
N GLU A 146 -15.28 3.86 0.72
CA GLU A 146 -16.65 4.34 0.50
C GLU A 146 -17.70 3.24 0.59
N LYS A 147 -17.44 2.07 -0.01
CA LYS A 147 -18.35 0.91 0.10
C LYS A 147 -18.50 0.46 1.55
N ASN A 148 -17.41 0.42 2.29
CA ASN A 148 -17.43 0.06 3.71
C ASN A 148 -18.20 1.10 4.52
N LEU A 149 -17.93 2.39 4.32
CA LEU A 149 -18.63 3.49 4.99
C LEU A 149 -20.15 3.46 4.74
N LYS A 150 -20.59 3.11 3.52
CA LYS A 150 -22.02 2.91 3.21
C LYS A 150 -22.65 1.75 3.99
N ASN A 151 -21.89 0.70 4.28
CA ASN A 151 -22.35 -0.47 5.03
C ASN A 151 -22.24 -0.31 6.55
N MET A 152 -21.35 0.56 7.03
CA MET A 152 -21.13 0.82 8.46
C MET A 152 -22.40 1.09 9.29
N PRO A 153 -23.35 1.96 8.90
CA PRO A 153 -24.51 2.25 9.74
C PRO A 153 -25.36 1.01 10.03
N LYS A 154 -25.57 0.14 9.02
CA LYS A 154 -26.29 -1.13 9.20
C LYS A 154 -25.56 -2.06 10.17
N MET A 155 -24.23 -2.14 10.06
CA MET A 155 -23.43 -2.97 10.96
C MET A 155 -23.46 -2.46 12.41
N ILE A 156 -23.49 -1.14 12.61
CA ILE A 156 -23.63 -0.51 13.92
C ILE A 156 -24.99 -0.86 14.53
N ASP A 157 -26.07 -0.71 13.76
CA ASP A 157 -27.42 -1.05 14.23
C ASP A 157 -27.54 -2.52 14.62
N ASP A 158 -27.01 -3.42 13.79
CA ASP A 158 -27.03 -4.86 14.06
C ASP A 158 -26.18 -5.22 15.28
N TYR A 159 -25.05 -4.54 15.49
CA TYR A 159 -24.24 -4.71 16.69
C TYR A 159 -24.99 -4.27 17.95
N HIS A 160 -25.65 -3.11 17.92
CA HIS A 160 -26.44 -2.63 19.04
C HIS A 160 -27.62 -3.56 19.34
N LYS A 161 -28.34 -4.02 18.32
CA LYS A 161 -29.43 -5.00 18.49
C LYS A 161 -28.95 -6.28 19.17
N ARG A 162 -27.88 -6.88 18.67
CA ARG A 162 -27.28 -8.10 19.26
C ARG A 162 -26.81 -7.89 20.69
N THR A 163 -26.28 -6.70 20.99
CA THR A 163 -25.83 -6.36 22.34
C THR A 163 -27.02 -6.24 23.30
N ILE A 164 -28.07 -5.54 22.88
CA ILE A 164 -29.31 -5.42 23.66
C ILE A 164 -29.98 -6.77 23.87
N GLU A 165 -30.07 -7.61 22.84
CA GLU A 165 -30.63 -8.97 22.94
C GLU A 165 -29.83 -9.84 23.92
N ARG A 166 -28.50 -9.80 23.83
CA ARG A 166 -27.62 -10.52 24.75
C ARG A 166 -27.79 -10.05 26.20
N GLU A 167 -27.91 -8.74 26.41
CA GLU A 167 -28.18 -8.19 27.75
C GLU A 167 -29.55 -8.58 28.28
N ARG A 168 -30.59 -8.57 27.43
CA ARG A 168 -31.93 -9.02 27.80
C ARG A 168 -31.94 -10.50 28.17
N ALA A 169 -31.29 -11.35 27.37
CA ALA A 169 -31.16 -12.77 27.66
C ALA A 169 -30.44 -13.02 29.00
N LYS A 170 -29.29 -12.36 29.22
CA LYS A 170 -28.57 -12.44 30.50
C LYS A 170 -29.43 -11.99 31.68
N LYS A 171 -30.16 -10.89 31.55
CA LYS A 171 -31.06 -10.41 32.61
C LYS A 171 -32.21 -11.39 32.86
N ALA A 172 -32.76 -12.01 31.82
CA ALA A 172 -33.80 -13.03 31.96
C ALA A 172 -33.25 -14.30 32.65
N GLU A 173 -32.06 -14.77 32.28
CA GLU A 173 -31.40 -15.90 32.92
C GLU A 173 -31.12 -15.64 34.41
N ILE A 174 -30.62 -14.44 34.74
CA ILE A 174 -30.39 -14.04 36.14
C ILE A 174 -31.70 -14.02 36.91
N LYS A 175 -32.78 -13.48 36.33
CA LYS A 175 -34.11 -13.48 36.95
C LYS A 175 -34.60 -14.90 37.22
N VAL A 176 -34.57 -15.78 36.22
CA VAL A 176 -34.99 -17.19 36.38
C VAL A 176 -34.18 -17.89 37.46
N LYS A 177 -32.86 -17.66 37.53
CA LYS A 177 -32.01 -18.21 38.58
C LYS A 177 -32.35 -17.66 39.97
N ASN A 178 -32.62 -16.36 40.07
CA ASN A 178 -33.01 -15.74 41.34
C ASN A 178 -34.39 -16.25 41.80
N ASP A 179 -35.37 -16.31 40.90
CA ASP A 179 -36.72 -16.81 41.18
C ASP A 179 -36.67 -18.28 41.65
N LEU A 180 -35.78 -19.10 41.04
CA LEU A 180 -35.55 -20.48 41.46
C LEU A 180 -34.87 -20.56 42.84
N ALA A 181 -33.87 -19.70 43.10
CA ALA A 181 -33.20 -19.65 44.39
C ALA A 181 -34.14 -19.20 45.52
N GLU A 182 -35.06 -18.28 45.23
CA GLU A 182 -36.12 -17.87 46.16
C GLU A 182 -37.08 -19.02 46.47
N GLN A 183 -37.56 -19.75 45.45
CA GLN A 183 -38.40 -20.95 45.66
C GLN A 183 -37.68 -22.03 46.47
N ALA A 184 -36.39 -22.25 46.21
CA ALA A 184 -35.58 -23.18 47.00
C ALA A 184 -35.48 -22.74 48.47
N ARG A 185 -35.31 -21.44 48.70
CA ARG A 185 -35.24 -20.86 50.04
C ARG A 185 -36.55 -21.02 50.79
N ASP A 186 -37.70 -20.88 50.13
CA ASP A 186 -39.01 -21.08 50.74
C ASP A 186 -39.24 -22.56 51.11
N PHE A 187 -38.79 -23.50 50.28
CA PHE A 187 -38.96 -24.94 50.52
C PHE A 187 -38.04 -25.47 51.63
N TYR A 188 -36.76 -25.06 51.63
CA TYR A 188 -35.75 -25.58 52.56
C TYR A 188 -35.51 -24.69 53.78
N GLY A 189 -35.89 -23.41 53.74
CA GLY A 189 -35.71 -22.44 54.83
C GLY A 189 -34.31 -21.80 54.92
N PHE A 190 -33.37 -22.15 54.05
CA PHE A 190 -32.01 -21.59 53.97
C PHE A 190 -31.56 -21.43 52.50
N SER A 191 -30.49 -20.66 52.25
CA SER A 191 -29.95 -20.45 50.90
C SER A 191 -29.19 -21.69 50.40
N VAL A 192 -29.60 -22.21 49.24
CA VAL A 192 -29.00 -23.39 48.58
C VAL A 192 -28.32 -22.96 47.27
N ASP A 193 -27.15 -23.50 47.00
CA ASP A 193 -26.37 -23.18 45.79
C ASP A 193 -26.90 -23.93 44.55
N PRO A 194 -26.84 -23.34 43.35
CA PRO A 194 -27.41 -23.89 42.12
C PRO A 194 -26.88 -25.26 41.70
N ASP A 195 -25.66 -25.60 42.09
CA ASP A 195 -25.00 -26.84 41.70
C ASP A 195 -25.25 -28.00 42.69
N ASP A 196 -25.92 -27.73 43.82
CA ASP A 196 -26.18 -28.75 44.86
C ASP A 196 -27.24 -29.78 44.43
N GLU A 197 -27.04 -31.03 44.85
CA GLU A 197 -27.95 -32.17 44.61
C GLU A 197 -29.38 -31.89 45.10
N ARG A 198 -29.53 -31.08 46.16
CA ARG A 198 -30.84 -30.71 46.73
C ARG A 198 -31.66 -29.84 45.79
N MET A 199 -31.02 -28.96 45.02
CA MET A 199 -31.72 -28.13 44.04
C MET A 199 -32.16 -28.96 42.84
N GLN A 200 -31.31 -29.89 42.40
CA GLN A 200 -31.65 -30.83 41.33
C GLN A 200 -32.87 -31.68 41.69
N PHE A 201 -32.98 -32.16 42.93
CA PHE A 201 -34.15 -32.88 43.40
C PHE A 201 -35.44 -32.04 43.36
N MET A 202 -35.38 -30.78 43.80
CA MET A 202 -36.52 -29.86 43.74
C MET A 202 -36.93 -29.56 42.29
N LEU A 203 -35.97 -29.36 41.38
CA LEU A 203 -36.24 -29.17 39.96
C LEU A 203 -36.98 -30.37 39.36
N LEU A 204 -36.60 -31.60 39.70
CA LEU A 204 -37.32 -32.80 39.27
C LEU A 204 -38.77 -32.81 39.77
N GLN A 205 -39.01 -32.41 41.02
CA GLN A 205 -40.38 -32.31 41.56
C GLN A 205 -41.21 -31.23 40.85
N LEU A 206 -40.62 -30.05 40.59
CA LEU A 206 -41.28 -28.97 39.85
C LEU A 206 -41.61 -29.39 38.41
N GLU A 207 -40.69 -30.08 37.72
CA GLU A 207 -40.94 -30.60 36.39
C GLU A 207 -42.05 -31.65 36.36
N GLU A 208 -42.10 -32.56 37.34
CA GLU A 208 -43.17 -33.55 37.44
C GLU A 208 -44.53 -32.90 37.71
N ALA A 209 -44.57 -31.90 38.59
CA ALA A 209 -45.77 -31.12 38.85
C ALA A 209 -46.24 -30.36 37.59
N GLN A 210 -45.33 -29.69 36.88
CA GLN A 210 -45.65 -29.00 35.62
C GLN A 210 -46.13 -29.97 34.54
N LYS A 211 -45.48 -31.14 34.37
CA LYS A 211 -45.92 -32.17 33.42
C LYS A 211 -47.33 -32.68 33.73
N VAL A 212 -47.71 -32.76 35.00
CA VAL A 212 -49.06 -33.15 35.41
C VAL A 212 -50.07 -32.03 35.12
N GLU A 213 -49.74 -30.79 35.44
CA GLU A 213 -50.58 -29.63 35.15
C GLU A 213 -50.77 -29.40 33.64
N ASP A 214 -49.72 -29.54 32.83
CA ASP A 214 -49.81 -29.46 31.36
C ASP A 214 -50.69 -30.56 30.79
N LYS A 215 -50.61 -31.78 31.33
CA LYS A 215 -51.50 -32.89 30.92
C LYS A 215 -52.96 -32.58 31.29
N LYS A 216 -53.21 -31.94 32.43
CA LYS A 216 -54.57 -31.53 32.84
C LYS A 216 -55.07 -30.35 31.98
N ALA A 217 -54.26 -29.32 31.78
CA ALA A 217 -54.56 -28.17 30.93
C ALA A 217 -54.83 -28.58 29.48
N ARG A 218 -54.02 -29.49 28.91
CA ARG A 218 -54.24 -30.05 27.57
C ARG A 218 -55.54 -30.85 27.47
N LYS A 219 -55.91 -31.60 28.51
CA LYS A 219 -57.20 -32.30 28.57
C LYS A 219 -58.37 -31.33 28.72
N ALA A 220 -58.21 -30.26 29.49
CA ALA A 220 -59.22 -29.21 29.66
C ALA A 220 -59.42 -28.41 28.37
N ALA A 221 -58.35 -27.97 27.71
CA ALA A 221 -58.39 -27.28 26.42
C ALA A 221 -59.13 -28.10 25.36
N LYS A 222 -58.82 -29.40 25.24
CA LYS A 222 -59.53 -30.31 24.33
C LYS A 222 -61.03 -30.43 24.63
N LYS A 223 -61.41 -30.45 25.91
CA LYS A 223 -62.83 -30.47 26.32
C LYS A 223 -63.54 -29.16 26.00
N LEU A 224 -62.84 -28.03 26.18
CA LEU A 224 -63.36 -26.69 25.90
C LEU A 224 -63.52 -26.45 24.39
N GLU A 225 -62.55 -26.90 23.59
CA GLU A 225 -62.63 -26.93 22.13
C GLU A 225 -63.79 -27.81 21.64
N ALA A 226 -63.97 -29.01 22.21
CA ALA A 226 -65.10 -29.89 21.89
C ALA A 226 -66.46 -29.26 22.26
N HIS A 227 -66.54 -28.57 23.40
CA HIS A 227 -67.75 -27.87 23.81
C HIS A 227 -68.06 -26.67 22.90
N GLN A 228 -67.04 -25.91 22.48
CA GLN A 228 -67.20 -24.82 21.52
C GLN A 228 -67.63 -25.33 20.13
N GLN A 229 -67.15 -26.49 19.70
CA GLN A 229 -67.60 -27.12 18.45
C GLN A 229 -69.07 -27.58 18.54
N LEU A 230 -69.48 -28.16 19.67
CA LEU A 230 -70.88 -28.55 19.89
C LEU A 230 -71.82 -27.34 19.97
N GLN A 231 -71.43 -26.25 20.64
CA GLN A 231 -72.20 -25.02 20.68
C GLN A 231 -72.35 -24.37 19.29
N LYS A 232 -71.30 -24.42 18.45
CA LYS A 232 -71.39 -23.95 17.05
C LYS A 232 -72.37 -24.78 16.23
N LEU A 233 -72.39 -26.10 16.41
CA LEU A 233 -73.35 -26.99 15.75
C LEU A 233 -74.78 -26.79 16.26
N MET A 234 -74.97 -26.52 17.56
CA MET A 234 -76.28 -26.26 18.15
C MET A 234 -76.84 -24.87 17.78
N GLY A 235 -75.96 -23.85 17.65
CA GLY A 235 -76.33 -22.52 17.16
C GLY A 235 -76.68 -22.48 15.67
N MET A 236 -76.15 -23.42 14.87
CA MET A 236 -76.60 -23.65 13.49
C MET A 236 -77.93 -24.42 13.40
N ALA A 237 -78.41 -25.02 14.49
CA ALA A 237 -79.69 -25.74 14.54
C ALA A 237 -80.87 -24.90 15.08
N SER A 238 -80.60 -23.75 15.71
CA SER A 238 -81.63 -22.84 16.26
C SER A 238 -81.87 -21.58 15.41
N THR A 239 -81.42 -21.57 14.15
CA THR A 239 -81.67 -20.47 13.20
C THR A 239 -82.32 -21.01 11.92
N THR A 240 -83.57 -21.44 12.08
CA THR A 240 -84.55 -21.55 10.98
C THR A 240 -85.86 -20.96 11.50
N GLU A 241 -86.42 -20.01 10.75
CA GLU A 241 -87.56 -19.09 11.02
C GLU A 241 -87.10 -17.78 11.73
N ASP A 242 -87.03 -16.58 11.13
CA ASP A 242 -87.83 -15.93 10.07
C ASP A 242 -87.04 -14.96 9.14
N THR A 243 -87.71 -14.60 8.04
CA THR A 243 -87.35 -13.83 6.84
C THR A 243 -86.90 -12.35 6.99
N SER A 244 -85.96 -11.97 6.10
CA SER A 244 -85.96 -10.77 5.22
C SER A 244 -85.17 -9.48 5.59
N GLU A 245 -84.44 -9.01 4.56
CA GLU A 245 -84.00 -7.64 4.22
C GLU A 245 -82.71 -7.00 4.83
N GLY A 246 -81.66 -6.87 3.98
CA GLY A 246 -81.18 -5.56 3.50
C GLY A 246 -79.98 -4.85 4.19
N GLY A 247 -78.81 -4.84 3.51
CA GLY A 247 -77.72 -3.83 3.57
C GLY A 247 -76.76 -3.90 4.79
N THR A 248 -75.42 -3.73 4.73
CA THR A 248 -74.53 -2.93 3.87
C THR A 248 -73.06 -3.37 4.10
N ALA A 249 -72.17 -3.11 3.11
CA ALA A 249 -70.70 -3.26 3.00
C ALA A 249 -69.83 -3.09 4.29
N PRO A 250 -68.60 -3.68 4.41
CA PRO A 250 -67.48 -3.51 3.47
C PRO A 250 -66.69 -4.78 3.10
N THR A 251 -66.35 -4.85 1.81
CA THR A 251 -65.26 -5.66 1.27
C THR A 251 -63.93 -5.28 1.92
N VAL A 252 -63.31 -6.23 2.61
CA VAL A 252 -61.87 -6.22 2.92
C VAL A 252 -61.28 -7.52 2.37
N ASP A 253 -60.56 -7.34 1.27
CA ASP A 253 -59.46 -8.13 0.70
C ASP A 253 -59.17 -9.52 1.30
N PRO A 254 -59.24 -10.60 0.50
CA PRO A 254 -58.70 -11.88 0.91
C PRO A 254 -57.19 -11.75 1.12
N LEU A 255 -56.74 -12.15 2.31
CA LEU A 255 -55.33 -12.33 2.65
C LEU A 255 -54.58 -13.02 1.50
N ALA A 256 -53.51 -12.35 1.09
CA ALA A 256 -52.52 -12.84 0.17
C ALA A 256 -52.13 -14.30 0.48
N PRO A 257 -51.94 -15.15 -0.54
CA PRO A 257 -51.36 -16.47 -0.36
C PRO A 257 -50.01 -16.34 0.34
N ILE A 258 -49.84 -17.09 1.42
CA ILE A 258 -48.53 -17.34 2.02
C ILE A 258 -47.61 -17.82 0.88
N PRO A 259 -46.46 -17.16 0.62
CA PRO A 259 -45.58 -17.60 -0.44
C PRO A 259 -45.04 -18.99 -0.08
N GLU A 260 -45.43 -19.98 -0.87
CA GLU A 260 -44.75 -21.28 -0.87
C GLU A 260 -43.24 -21.05 -1.04
N PRO A 261 -42.38 -21.76 -0.30
CA PRO A 261 -40.94 -21.62 -0.41
C PRO A 261 -40.50 -22.05 -1.81
N LYS A 262 -40.32 -21.06 -2.68
CA LYS A 262 -39.76 -21.24 -4.01
C LYS A 262 -38.32 -21.73 -3.85
N ASP A 263 -38.11 -22.91 -4.41
CA ASP A 263 -36.83 -23.38 -4.96
C ASP A 263 -35.83 -24.02 -3.97
N LYS A 264 -36.19 -25.20 -3.43
CA LYS A 264 -35.20 -26.15 -2.85
C LYS A 264 -34.01 -26.44 -3.79
N GLU A 265 -34.19 -26.24 -5.09
CA GLU A 265 -33.15 -26.41 -6.11
C GLU A 265 -32.11 -25.28 -6.11
N THR A 266 -32.50 -24.04 -5.80
CA THR A 266 -31.54 -22.92 -5.69
C THR A 266 -30.70 -23.04 -4.42
N ASP A 267 -31.28 -23.53 -3.33
CA ASP A 267 -30.58 -23.73 -2.06
C ASP A 267 -29.53 -24.84 -2.16
N MET A 268 -29.84 -25.93 -2.87
CA MET A 268 -28.88 -27.02 -3.15
C MET A 268 -27.72 -26.56 -4.04
N LYS A 269 -27.99 -25.72 -5.06
CA LYS A 269 -26.94 -25.14 -5.92
C LYS A 269 -26.05 -24.17 -5.16
N LEU A 270 -26.63 -23.39 -4.25
CA LEU A 270 -25.91 -22.44 -3.39
C LEU A 270 -25.05 -23.18 -2.36
N PHE A 271 -25.57 -24.28 -1.80
CA PHE A 271 -24.81 -25.16 -0.92
C PHE A 271 -23.63 -25.84 -1.66
N ALA A 272 -23.85 -26.37 -2.86
CA ALA A 272 -22.79 -26.98 -3.67
C ALA A 272 -21.69 -25.96 -4.03
N LYS A 273 -22.06 -24.70 -4.34
CA LYS A 273 -21.11 -23.61 -4.60
C LYS A 273 -20.29 -23.27 -3.36
N LEU A 274 -20.93 -23.17 -2.19
CA LEU A 274 -20.25 -22.94 -0.91
C LEU A 274 -19.27 -24.06 -0.53
N VAL A 275 -19.64 -25.32 -0.77
CA VAL A 275 -18.76 -26.48 -0.53
C VAL A 275 -17.55 -26.44 -1.47
N SER A 276 -17.75 -26.10 -2.74
CA SER A 276 -16.66 -25.92 -3.70
C SER A 276 -15.72 -24.80 -3.30
N GLU A 277 -16.24 -23.64 -2.89
CA GLU A 277 -15.44 -22.50 -2.42
C GLU A 277 -14.65 -22.83 -1.14
N ARG A 278 -15.26 -23.53 -0.17
CA ARG A 278 -14.55 -24.02 1.02
C ARG A 278 -13.40 -24.95 0.67
N SER A 279 -13.59 -25.86 -0.29
CA SER A 279 -12.52 -26.78 -0.73
C SER A 279 -11.35 -26.03 -1.41
N LYS A 280 -11.62 -24.95 -2.14
CA LYS A 280 -10.60 -24.11 -2.76
C LYS A 280 -9.82 -23.31 -1.73
N LEU A 281 -10.51 -22.75 -0.73
CA LEU A 281 -9.88 -22.03 0.38
C LEU A 281 -9.02 -22.95 1.24
N ALA A 282 -9.45 -24.18 1.51
CA ALA A 282 -8.66 -25.17 2.24
C ALA A 282 -7.34 -25.52 1.51
N LYS A 283 -7.39 -25.69 0.18
CA LYS A 283 -6.19 -25.91 -0.66
C LYS A 283 -5.27 -24.69 -0.73
N ALA A 284 -5.81 -23.48 -0.70
CA ALA A 284 -5.01 -22.26 -0.65
C ALA A 284 -4.31 -22.12 0.72
N ALA A 285 -5.01 -22.43 1.81
CA ALA A 285 -4.46 -22.40 3.16
C ALA A 285 -3.31 -23.42 3.35
N SER A 286 -3.43 -24.62 2.79
CA SER A 286 -2.36 -25.63 2.87
C SER A 286 -1.09 -25.18 2.12
N ARG A 287 -1.22 -24.54 0.95
CA ARG A 287 -0.07 -23.97 0.22
C ARG A 287 0.63 -22.86 0.98
N ILE A 288 -0.13 -21.97 1.62
CA ILE A 288 0.43 -20.91 2.46
C ILE A 288 1.18 -21.50 3.65
N ALA A 289 0.64 -22.55 4.28
CA ALA A 289 1.32 -23.24 5.38
C ALA A 289 2.63 -23.92 4.92
N GLU A 290 2.65 -24.55 3.74
CA GLU A 290 3.85 -25.14 3.15
C GLU A 290 4.91 -24.07 2.83
N GLU A 291 4.52 -22.93 2.27
CA GLU A 291 5.43 -21.80 2.00
C GLU A 291 6.02 -21.22 3.29
N GLN A 292 5.20 -21.03 4.34
CA GLN A 292 5.66 -20.57 5.64
C GLN A 292 6.64 -21.57 6.28
N ALA A 293 6.38 -22.87 6.19
CA ALA A 293 7.30 -23.90 6.66
C ALA A 293 8.64 -23.90 5.88
N ALA A 294 8.59 -23.70 4.56
CA ALA A 294 9.79 -23.59 3.73
C ALA A 294 10.65 -22.35 4.08
N VAL A 295 10.01 -21.22 4.41
CA VAL A 295 10.71 -20.01 4.87
C VAL A 295 11.40 -20.24 6.22
N GLN A 296 10.73 -20.91 7.16
CA GLN A 296 11.30 -21.23 8.48
C GLN A 296 12.53 -22.16 8.35
N LEU A 297 12.45 -23.19 7.50
CA LEU A 297 13.59 -24.09 7.24
C LEU A 297 14.78 -23.38 6.58
N LYS A 298 14.52 -22.42 5.67
CA LYS A 298 15.58 -21.58 5.09
C LYS A 298 16.20 -20.64 6.12
N GLY A 299 15.43 -20.17 7.11
CA GLY A 299 15.92 -19.36 8.21
C GLY A 299 16.83 -20.13 9.19
N GLN A 300 16.53 -21.40 9.44
CA GLN A 300 17.34 -22.25 10.33
C GLN A 300 18.67 -22.70 9.69
N LYS A 301 18.74 -22.89 8.37
CA LYS A 301 19.99 -23.25 7.66
C LYS A 301 20.99 -22.10 7.50
N LYS A 302 20.61 -20.86 7.84
CA LYS A 302 21.45 -19.65 7.76
C LYS A 302 22.05 -19.23 9.10
N LYS A 303 21.76 -19.95 10.19
CA LYS A 303 22.43 -19.83 11.49
C LYS A 303 23.37 -21.01 11.66
#